data_AF-A0A923W5L3-F1
#
_entry.id   AF-A0A923W5L3-F1
#
_cell.length_a   1.000
_cell.length_b   1.000
_cell.length_c   1.000
_cell.angle_alpha   90.00
_cell.angle_beta   90.00
_cell.angle_gamma   90.00
#
_symmetry.space_group_name_H-M   'P 1'
#
loop_
_entity.id
_entity.type
_entity.pdbx_description
1 polymer ?
#
loop_
_entity_poly.entity_id
_entity_poly.type
_entity_poly.pdbx_seq_one_letter_code
_entity_poly.pdbx_strand_id
1 'polypeptide(L)'
;WQIACSPASALVLRYQVYAHDNSVRTAWLDANRGFFNGTSVCLRVEGQESLPHGLEIPAPPALRGWSLATGLTPGKVDLQGFGSYSASGYDELVDAPVEMGPFWSGSFTARGVPHRFVVAGAAAASFDGARLLADTQKICETEIRFWHGSKQPPHQNYLFMLNAVDDGYGGLEHRNSTALICTRRDLPRLGEAKTSDGYATLRGLISHEYFHTWNVKRLRPAPFERYAYDRENYTDLLWFFEGFTSYYDDLLLRRAGLLDNAGYLKQLTATVNQVLQAPGRQVQSVAQASFDAWVKYYRPDENTPNATISYYSKGALVALCLDLTLRGEGHGASLDDVMRALWKRCQGGPLRELDVAAVLQTLGQRSFAPELAAWVHGRDELPLKELLGQHGVAVLEEPAQLAQRLGLRVAQSPGVQVKTVLRGGAAEQAGFSAGDEWLGIEPAAGPASRKSLPAGPAAGWRMLQLDDLLLYAGDARQVTALVARDKRLVRLALALPPAQTTWRLAVGNEARLNEWLGLAA
;
A
#
# COMPACT_ATOMS: atom_id res chain seq x y z
N TRP A 1 -2.61 24.07 -24.41
CA TRP A 1 -3.15 24.89 -25.52
C TRP A 1 -2.82 26.34 -25.27
N GLN A 2 -2.58 27.13 -26.32
CA GLN A 2 -2.54 28.59 -26.24
C GLN A 2 -3.60 29.12 -27.20
N ILE A 3 -4.50 29.98 -26.71
CA ILE A 3 -5.69 30.41 -27.44
C ILE A 3 -5.78 31.93 -27.39
N ALA A 4 -5.98 32.55 -28.55
CA ALA A 4 -6.25 33.99 -28.62
C ALA A 4 -7.69 34.27 -28.17
N CYS A 5 -7.85 35.10 -27.15
CA CYS A 5 -9.14 35.45 -26.55
C CYS A 5 -9.47 36.93 -26.74
N SER A 6 -10.76 37.26 -26.81
CA SER A 6 -11.25 38.64 -26.69
C SER A 6 -11.76 38.89 -25.28
N PRO A 7 -11.37 40.00 -24.60
CA PRO A 7 -11.89 40.36 -23.28
C PRO A 7 -13.42 40.54 -23.23
N ALA A 8 -14.07 40.74 -24.38
CA ALA A 8 -15.51 41.00 -24.47
C ALA A 8 -16.37 39.72 -24.55
N SER A 9 -15.77 38.53 -24.61
CA SER A 9 -16.49 37.27 -24.83
C SER A 9 -15.89 36.13 -24.02
N ALA A 10 -16.74 35.28 -23.44
CA ALA A 10 -16.29 34.06 -22.79
C ALA A 10 -15.68 33.08 -23.82
N LEU A 11 -14.52 32.51 -23.49
CA LEU A 11 -13.95 31.40 -24.25
C LEU A 11 -14.69 30.11 -23.90
N VAL A 12 -15.18 29.39 -24.91
CA VAL A 12 -15.80 28.05 -24.74
C VAL A 12 -14.96 27.02 -25.47
N LEU A 13 -14.43 26.05 -24.73
CA LEU A 13 -13.68 24.93 -25.29
C LEU A 13 -14.55 23.67 -25.34
N ARG A 14 -14.46 22.95 -26.46
CA ARG A 14 -15.11 21.65 -26.66
C ARG A 14 -14.05 20.66 -27.06
N TYR A 15 -13.91 19.60 -26.28
CA TYR A 15 -12.97 18.52 -26.52
C TYR A 15 -13.58 17.20 -26.04
N GLN A 16 -12.98 16.10 -26.48
CA GLN A 16 -13.36 14.76 -26.05
C GLN A 16 -12.18 14.14 -25.31
N VAL A 17 -12.49 13.35 -24.28
CA VAL A 17 -11.51 12.61 -23.49
C VAL A 17 -11.81 11.12 -23.68
N TYR A 18 -10.78 10.36 -24.03
CA TYR A 18 -10.86 8.90 -24.05
C TYR A 18 -10.67 8.37 -22.63
N ALA A 19 -11.60 7.52 -22.16
CA ALA A 19 -11.63 7.02 -20.79
C ALA A 19 -11.75 5.49 -20.79
N HIS A 20 -10.62 4.80 -20.69
CA HIS A 20 -10.55 3.33 -20.71
C HIS A 20 -9.34 2.80 -19.92
N ASP A 21 -9.02 3.45 -18.80
CA ASP A 21 -8.09 2.93 -17.80
C ASP A 21 -8.87 2.56 -16.55
N ASN A 22 -8.95 1.25 -16.26
CA ASN A 22 -9.71 0.72 -15.12
C ASN A 22 -8.89 0.80 -13.83
N SER A 23 -8.41 2.01 -13.50
CA SER A 23 -7.68 2.31 -12.27
C SER A 23 -8.34 3.45 -11.52
N VAL A 24 -7.92 3.66 -10.27
CA VAL A 24 -8.40 4.76 -9.42
C VAL A 24 -7.82 6.13 -9.82
N ARG A 25 -6.91 6.19 -10.80
CA ARG A 25 -6.02 7.34 -11.03
C ARG A 25 -6.43 8.27 -12.17
N THR A 26 -7.17 7.76 -13.15
CA THR A 26 -7.45 8.50 -14.40
C THR A 26 -8.95 8.56 -14.69
N ALA A 27 -9.43 7.92 -15.75
CA ALA A 27 -10.83 7.88 -16.15
C ALA A 27 -11.21 6.56 -16.84
N TRP A 28 -12.45 6.12 -16.58
CA TRP A 28 -13.08 4.95 -17.15
C TRP A 28 -14.51 5.30 -17.61
N LEU A 29 -14.91 4.87 -18.81
CA LEU A 29 -16.29 4.96 -19.24
C LEU A 29 -16.67 3.79 -20.13
N ASP A 30 -17.69 3.05 -19.73
CA ASP A 30 -18.38 2.05 -20.55
C ASP A 30 -19.90 2.12 -20.34
N ALA A 31 -20.63 1.12 -20.85
CA ALA A 31 -22.09 1.05 -20.74
C ALA A 31 -22.62 0.84 -19.30
N ASN A 32 -21.75 0.48 -18.34
CA ASN A 32 -22.10 0.06 -16.99
C ASN A 32 -21.47 0.91 -15.90
N ARG A 33 -20.40 1.67 -16.18
CA ARG A 33 -19.70 2.50 -15.20
C ARG A 33 -19.06 3.71 -15.87
N GLY A 34 -19.16 4.85 -15.21
CA GLY A 34 -18.35 6.04 -15.47
C GLY A 34 -17.57 6.42 -14.23
N PHE A 35 -16.27 6.67 -14.38
CA PHE A 35 -15.41 7.17 -13.32
C PHE A 35 -14.41 8.16 -13.90
N PHE A 36 -14.14 9.25 -13.18
CA PHE A 36 -13.01 10.10 -13.54
C PHE A 36 -12.46 10.87 -12.34
N ASN A 37 -11.15 11.09 -12.38
CA ASN A 37 -10.49 12.16 -11.66
C ASN A 37 -10.52 13.44 -12.50
N GLY A 38 -10.73 14.59 -11.86
CA GLY A 38 -10.74 15.89 -12.54
C GLY A 38 -9.42 16.17 -13.27
N THR A 39 -8.29 15.64 -12.79
CA THR A 39 -6.97 15.73 -13.47
C THR A 39 -6.96 15.18 -14.89
N SER A 40 -7.85 14.24 -15.23
CA SER A 40 -7.94 13.64 -16.57
C SER A 40 -8.95 14.33 -17.48
N VAL A 41 -9.91 15.07 -16.92
CA VAL A 41 -11.07 15.58 -17.68
C VAL A 41 -11.15 17.10 -17.70
N CYS A 42 -10.75 17.78 -16.62
CA CYS A 42 -10.85 19.23 -16.48
C CYS A 42 -9.52 19.89 -16.87
N LEU A 43 -9.53 20.77 -17.88
CA LEU A 43 -8.36 21.57 -18.21
C LEU A 43 -8.15 22.67 -17.15
N ARG A 44 -6.89 22.88 -16.76
CA ARG A 44 -6.49 24.00 -15.89
C ARG A 44 -6.46 25.31 -16.69
N VAL A 45 -7.13 26.34 -16.18
CA VAL A 45 -7.03 27.71 -16.71
C VAL A 45 -5.91 28.43 -15.97
N GLU A 46 -4.79 28.66 -16.67
CA GLU A 46 -3.61 29.29 -16.07
C GLU A 46 -3.91 30.69 -15.53
N GLY A 47 -3.52 30.94 -14.27
CA GLY A 47 -3.73 32.20 -13.56
C GLY A 47 -5.12 32.38 -12.93
N GLN A 48 -6.02 31.41 -13.07
CA GLN A 48 -7.37 31.43 -12.50
C GLN A 48 -7.65 30.23 -11.59
N GLU A 49 -6.62 29.50 -11.19
CA GLU A 49 -6.73 28.26 -10.42
C GLU A 49 -7.39 28.47 -9.06
N SER A 50 -7.23 29.64 -8.45
CA SER A 50 -7.80 29.96 -7.14
C SER A 50 -9.24 30.48 -7.19
N LEU A 51 -9.82 30.67 -8.38
CA LEU A 51 -11.23 31.09 -8.51
C LEU A 51 -12.15 29.89 -8.28
N PRO A 52 -13.41 30.11 -7.84
CA PRO A 52 -14.39 29.03 -7.77
C PRO A 52 -14.62 28.38 -9.14
N HIS A 53 -14.63 27.05 -9.17
CA HIS A 53 -14.90 26.26 -10.39
C HIS A 53 -16.26 25.58 -10.28
N GLY A 54 -17.03 25.62 -11.37
CA GLY A 54 -18.29 24.88 -11.50
C GLY A 54 -18.11 23.63 -12.36
N LEU A 55 -18.77 22.54 -11.98
CA LEU A 55 -18.84 21.31 -12.77
C LEU A 55 -20.31 20.91 -12.97
N GLU A 56 -20.75 20.83 -14.22
CA GLU A 56 -22.09 20.36 -14.59
C GLU A 56 -22.00 18.97 -15.22
N ILE A 57 -22.73 18.03 -14.65
CA ILE A 57 -22.79 16.64 -15.10
C ILE A 57 -24.26 16.29 -15.33
N PRO A 58 -24.78 16.47 -16.57
CA PRO A 58 -26.17 16.22 -16.86
C PRO A 58 -26.48 14.73 -16.80
N ALA A 59 -27.69 14.38 -16.35
CA ALA A 59 -28.16 13.01 -16.34
C ALA A 59 -28.21 12.46 -17.77
N PRO A 60 -27.49 11.37 -18.10
CA PRO A 60 -27.53 10.77 -19.43
C PRO A 60 -28.93 10.16 -19.70
N PRO A 61 -29.73 10.68 -20.65
CA PRO A 61 -31.12 10.23 -20.84
C PRO A 61 -31.24 8.74 -21.19
N ALA A 62 -30.19 8.18 -21.80
CA ALA A 62 -30.11 6.79 -22.23
C ALA A 62 -29.78 5.81 -21.09
N LEU A 63 -29.22 6.27 -19.97
CA LEU A 63 -28.67 5.39 -18.92
C LEU A 63 -29.56 5.46 -17.67
N ARG A 64 -30.73 4.80 -17.76
CA ARG A 64 -31.67 4.70 -16.63
C ARG A 64 -31.04 3.94 -15.47
N GLY A 65 -31.33 4.37 -14.25
CA GLY A 65 -30.86 3.72 -13.03
C GLY A 65 -29.42 4.08 -12.63
N TRP A 66 -28.73 4.92 -13.40
CA TRP A 66 -27.45 5.47 -12.98
C TRP A 66 -27.65 6.48 -11.84
N SER A 67 -26.69 6.51 -10.94
CA SER A 67 -26.53 7.55 -9.92
C SER A 67 -25.12 8.12 -10.02
N LEU A 68 -24.90 9.29 -9.42
CA LEU A 68 -23.63 9.97 -9.33
C LEU A 68 -23.22 10.12 -7.86
N ALA A 69 -21.95 9.91 -7.58
CA ALA A 69 -21.33 10.16 -6.29
C ALA A 69 -20.02 10.95 -6.47
N THR A 70 -19.87 12.02 -5.69
CA THR A 70 -18.66 12.82 -5.63
C THR A 70 -18.58 13.53 -4.28
N GLY A 71 -17.37 13.94 -3.88
CA GLY A 71 -17.13 14.77 -2.70
C GLY A 71 -17.34 16.27 -2.94
N LEU A 72 -17.63 16.71 -4.18
CA LEU A 72 -17.85 18.12 -4.49
C LEU A 72 -19.09 18.69 -3.79
N THR A 73 -19.08 20.01 -3.57
CA THR A 73 -20.24 20.71 -3.00
C THR A 73 -21.39 20.73 -4.02
N PRO A 74 -22.57 20.16 -3.71
CA PRO A 74 -23.69 20.14 -4.64
C PRO A 74 -24.31 21.54 -4.77
N GLY A 75 -24.61 21.94 -6.01
CA GLY A 75 -25.47 23.06 -6.34
C GLY A 75 -26.90 22.59 -6.57
N LYS A 76 -27.39 22.67 -7.80
CA LYS A 76 -28.67 22.07 -8.20
C LYS A 76 -28.43 20.67 -8.75
N VAL A 77 -28.80 19.65 -7.97
CA VAL A 77 -28.70 18.23 -8.34
C VAL A 77 -30.06 17.54 -8.24
N ASP A 78 -30.28 16.50 -9.03
CA ASP A 78 -31.45 15.63 -8.95
C ASP A 78 -31.31 14.56 -7.86
N LEU A 79 -32.32 13.68 -7.74
CA LEU A 79 -32.34 12.61 -6.75
C LEU A 79 -31.28 11.52 -7.00
N GLN A 80 -30.73 11.46 -8.21
CA GLN A 80 -29.67 10.52 -8.59
C GLN A 80 -28.29 11.15 -8.42
N GLY A 81 -28.20 12.44 -8.11
CA GLY A 81 -26.96 13.19 -7.95
C GLY A 81 -26.45 13.83 -9.24
N PHE A 82 -27.18 13.81 -10.35
CA PHE A 82 -26.76 14.53 -11.55
C PHE A 82 -27.13 16.01 -11.46
N GLY A 83 -26.30 16.88 -12.03
CA GLY A 83 -26.53 18.33 -12.02
C GLY A 83 -25.25 19.13 -11.82
N SER A 84 -25.36 20.23 -11.09
CA SER A 84 -24.28 21.21 -10.90
C SER A 84 -23.60 21.05 -9.55
N TYR A 85 -22.28 21.23 -9.57
CA TYR A 85 -21.38 21.15 -8.44
C TYR A 85 -20.43 22.35 -8.42
N SER A 86 -19.88 22.69 -7.25
CA SER A 86 -18.87 23.72 -7.10
C SER A 86 -17.66 23.25 -6.30
N ALA A 87 -16.51 23.81 -6.66
CA ALA A 87 -15.24 23.71 -5.96
C ALA A 87 -14.71 25.13 -5.68
N SER A 88 -14.03 25.33 -4.56
CA SER A 88 -13.43 26.62 -4.18
C SER A 88 -12.25 27.03 -5.07
N GLY A 89 -11.63 26.07 -5.76
CA GLY A 89 -10.49 26.25 -6.65
C GLY A 89 -10.24 24.99 -7.48
N TYR A 90 -9.30 25.09 -8.41
CA TYR A 90 -8.90 24.00 -9.30
C TYR A 90 -8.38 22.79 -8.52
N ASP A 91 -7.59 23.02 -7.45
CA ASP A 91 -7.06 21.95 -6.61
C ASP A 91 -8.17 21.11 -5.95
N GLU A 92 -9.28 21.74 -5.52
CA GLU A 92 -10.43 21.00 -4.99
C GLU A 92 -11.20 20.29 -6.11
N LEU A 93 -11.36 20.93 -7.27
CA LEU A 93 -12.03 20.32 -8.42
C LEU A 93 -11.36 19.01 -8.83
N VAL A 94 -10.02 18.99 -8.92
CA VAL A 94 -9.28 17.80 -9.36
C VAL A 94 -8.99 16.80 -8.24
N ASP A 95 -9.19 17.20 -6.98
CA ASP A 95 -9.15 16.31 -5.81
C ASP A 95 -10.51 15.69 -5.48
N ALA A 96 -11.54 15.90 -6.30
CA ALA A 96 -12.85 15.33 -6.08
C ALA A 96 -13.25 14.45 -7.27
N PRO A 97 -12.94 13.15 -7.23
CA PRO A 97 -13.34 12.23 -8.29
C PRO A 97 -14.86 12.08 -8.34
N VAL A 98 -15.32 11.53 -9.46
CA VAL A 98 -16.73 11.27 -9.72
C VAL A 98 -16.90 9.80 -10.08
N GLU A 99 -17.81 9.11 -9.39
CA GLU A 99 -18.27 7.76 -9.70
C GLU A 99 -19.72 7.81 -10.19
N MET A 100 -20.01 7.14 -11.30
CA MET A 100 -21.33 7.11 -11.94
C MET A 100 -21.68 5.69 -12.38
N GLY A 101 -22.91 5.28 -12.14
CA GLY A 101 -23.39 3.96 -12.56
C GLY A 101 -24.51 3.41 -11.69
N PRO A 102 -24.94 2.17 -11.93
CA PRO A 102 -25.85 1.43 -11.08
C PRO A 102 -25.07 0.78 -9.92
N PHE A 103 -24.49 1.60 -9.04
CA PHE A 103 -23.74 1.12 -7.88
C PHE A 103 -24.66 0.88 -6.66
N TRP A 104 -24.23 -0.01 -5.77
CA TRP A 104 -24.81 -0.09 -4.43
C TRP A 104 -24.39 1.14 -3.63
N SER A 105 -25.26 1.66 -2.75
CA SER A 105 -24.97 2.81 -1.89
C SER A 105 -25.48 2.57 -0.48
N GLY A 106 -24.64 2.86 0.51
CA GLY A 106 -24.99 2.82 1.94
C GLY A 106 -24.41 4.03 2.69
N SER A 107 -24.93 4.30 3.88
CA SER A 107 -24.51 5.43 4.70
C SER A 107 -24.42 5.05 6.18
N PHE A 108 -23.52 5.72 6.90
CA PHE A 108 -23.38 5.64 8.36
C PHE A 108 -22.90 6.98 8.91
N THR A 109 -22.93 7.16 10.23
CA THR A 109 -22.40 8.36 10.88
C THR A 109 -21.31 7.95 11.85
N ALA A 110 -20.07 8.39 11.59
CA ALA A 110 -18.95 8.18 12.51
C ALA A 110 -18.70 9.48 13.27
N ARG A 111 -18.87 9.46 14.60
CA ARG A 111 -18.50 10.58 15.49
C ARG A 111 -19.14 11.93 15.09
N GLY A 112 -20.36 11.90 14.57
CA GLY A 112 -21.11 13.09 14.12
C GLY A 112 -20.88 13.49 12.67
N VAL A 113 -20.01 12.80 11.93
CA VAL A 113 -19.76 13.06 10.51
C VAL A 113 -20.51 12.04 9.63
N PRO A 114 -21.36 12.47 8.70
CA PRO A 114 -22.01 11.59 7.75
C PRO A 114 -21.01 11.01 6.75
N HIS A 115 -21.06 9.69 6.57
CA HIS A 115 -20.27 8.95 5.60
C HIS A 115 -21.19 8.24 4.61
N ARG A 116 -20.76 8.19 3.34
CA ARG A 116 -21.42 7.42 2.28
C ARG A 116 -20.41 6.44 1.69
N PHE A 117 -20.86 5.24 1.38
CA PHE A 117 -20.07 4.21 0.71
C PHE A 117 -20.81 3.77 -0.55
N VAL A 118 -20.16 3.88 -1.71
CA VAL A 118 -20.68 3.36 -2.97
C VAL A 118 -19.81 2.21 -3.47
N VAL A 119 -20.45 1.15 -3.99
CA VAL A 119 -19.76 -0.03 -4.52
C VAL A 119 -20.27 -0.35 -5.92
N ALA A 120 -19.41 -0.13 -6.92
CA ALA A 120 -19.62 -0.56 -8.29
C ALA A 120 -19.11 -2.00 -8.49
N GLY A 121 -19.78 -2.79 -9.33
CA GLY A 121 -19.32 -4.14 -9.70
C GLY A 121 -19.49 -5.23 -8.64
N ALA A 122 -20.18 -4.97 -7.52
CA ALA A 122 -20.48 -5.98 -6.51
C ALA A 122 -21.44 -7.06 -7.02
N ALA A 123 -21.23 -8.30 -6.59
CA ALA A 123 -22.18 -9.39 -6.83
C ALA A 123 -23.39 -9.26 -5.88
N ALA A 124 -24.44 -8.56 -6.34
CA ALA A 124 -25.59 -8.16 -5.50
C ALA A 124 -26.23 -9.32 -4.72
N ALA A 125 -26.25 -10.54 -5.27
CA ALA A 125 -26.85 -11.71 -4.63
C ALA A 125 -26.11 -12.18 -3.36
N SER A 126 -24.80 -11.94 -3.27
CA SER A 126 -23.96 -12.43 -2.17
C SER A 126 -23.35 -11.32 -1.33
N PHE A 127 -23.36 -10.07 -1.79
CA PHE A 127 -22.65 -8.97 -1.13
C PHE A 127 -23.28 -8.57 0.21
N ASP A 128 -22.47 -8.52 1.26
CA ASP A 128 -22.87 -8.07 2.60
C ASP A 128 -22.48 -6.61 2.83
N GLY A 129 -23.31 -5.71 2.29
CA GLY A 129 -23.12 -4.26 2.46
C GLY A 129 -23.28 -3.80 3.92
N ALA A 130 -24.06 -4.49 4.74
CA ALA A 130 -24.26 -4.13 6.14
C ALA A 130 -22.98 -4.33 6.95
N ARG A 131 -22.30 -5.47 6.75
CA ARG A 131 -20.99 -5.72 7.37
C ARG A 131 -19.92 -4.74 6.89
N LEU A 132 -19.90 -4.43 5.59
CA LEU A 132 -18.97 -3.42 5.06
C LEU A 132 -19.14 -2.07 5.77
N LEU A 133 -20.38 -1.57 5.90
CA LEU A 133 -20.64 -0.30 6.59
C LEU A 133 -20.27 -0.38 8.08
N ALA A 134 -20.62 -1.46 8.77
CA ALA A 134 -20.34 -1.61 10.20
C ALA A 134 -18.83 -1.63 10.50
N ASP A 135 -18.05 -2.36 9.69
CA ASP A 135 -16.60 -2.41 9.85
C ASP A 135 -15.96 -1.07 9.46
N THR A 136 -16.38 -0.46 8.35
CA THR A 136 -15.90 0.87 7.91
C THR A 136 -16.21 1.94 8.97
N GLN A 137 -17.38 1.89 9.59
CA GLN A 137 -17.75 2.80 10.67
C GLN A 137 -16.77 2.67 11.85
N LYS A 138 -16.46 1.44 12.30
CA LYS A 138 -15.50 1.21 13.40
C LYS A 138 -14.10 1.74 13.08
N ILE A 139 -13.67 1.61 11.82
CA ILE A 139 -12.41 2.19 11.33
C ILE A 139 -12.45 3.71 11.48
N CYS A 140 -13.45 4.35 10.87
CA CYS A 140 -13.59 5.81 10.89
C CYS A 140 -13.69 6.37 12.31
N GLU A 141 -14.47 5.73 13.19
CA GLU A 141 -14.62 6.16 14.58
C GLU A 141 -13.31 6.04 15.38
N THR A 142 -12.53 4.99 15.14
CA THR A 142 -11.22 4.78 15.75
C THR A 142 -10.22 5.84 15.31
N GLU A 143 -10.15 6.12 14.01
CA GLU A 143 -9.24 7.12 13.45
C GLU A 143 -9.59 8.55 13.86
N ILE A 144 -10.88 8.92 13.82
CA ILE A 144 -11.34 10.22 14.31
C ILE A 144 -10.96 10.40 15.79
N ARG A 145 -11.12 9.35 16.60
CA ARG A 145 -10.74 9.38 18.03
C ARG A 145 -9.23 9.49 18.20
N PHE A 146 -8.44 8.79 17.40
CA PHE A 146 -6.97 8.86 17.41
C PHE A 146 -6.48 10.30 17.21
N TRP A 147 -7.03 11.02 16.23
CA TRP A 147 -6.62 12.40 15.92
C TRP A 147 -7.23 13.45 16.85
N HIS A 148 -8.51 13.32 17.19
CA HIS A 148 -9.31 14.41 17.79
C HIS A 148 -9.82 14.13 19.21
N GLY A 149 -9.56 12.95 19.76
CA GLY A 149 -10.04 12.58 21.10
C GLY A 149 -11.57 12.57 21.15
N SER A 150 -12.18 13.54 21.83
CA SER A 150 -13.65 13.74 21.90
C SER A 150 -14.19 14.74 20.87
N LYS A 151 -13.32 15.48 20.16
CA LYS A 151 -13.71 16.52 19.20
C LYS A 151 -14.14 15.93 17.86
N GLN A 152 -14.85 16.73 17.08
CA GLN A 152 -15.18 16.42 15.68
C GLN A 152 -13.97 16.68 14.78
N PRO A 153 -13.82 15.91 13.69
CA PRO A 153 -12.76 16.12 12.72
C PRO A 153 -13.08 17.33 11.79
N PRO A 154 -12.11 17.81 10.99
CA PRO A 154 -12.30 19.01 10.17
C PRO A 154 -13.16 18.82 8.91
N HIS A 155 -13.45 17.58 8.49
CA HIS A 155 -14.32 17.31 7.34
C HIS A 155 -15.79 17.20 7.75
N GLN A 156 -16.68 17.68 6.87
CA GLN A 156 -18.13 17.71 7.11
C GLN A 156 -18.86 16.46 6.64
N ASN A 157 -18.27 15.73 5.70
CA ASN A 157 -18.76 14.47 5.15
C ASN A 157 -17.58 13.66 4.61
N TYR A 158 -17.80 12.39 4.30
CA TYR A 158 -16.81 11.57 3.59
C TYR A 158 -17.48 10.56 2.64
N LEU A 159 -16.86 10.34 1.49
CA LEU A 159 -17.34 9.40 0.47
C LEU A 159 -16.29 8.32 0.14
N PHE A 160 -16.64 7.04 0.32
CA PHE A 160 -15.87 5.92 -0.21
C PHE A 160 -16.45 5.49 -1.56
N MET A 161 -15.62 5.42 -2.60
CA MET A 161 -15.99 4.91 -3.93
C MET A 161 -15.21 3.65 -4.24
N LEU A 162 -15.83 2.47 -4.17
CA LEU A 162 -15.17 1.19 -4.41
C LEU A 162 -15.61 0.56 -5.73
N ASN A 163 -14.65 0.26 -6.59
CA ASN A 163 -14.84 -0.53 -7.79
C ASN A 163 -14.40 -1.99 -7.56
N ALA A 164 -15.32 -2.94 -7.66
CA ALA A 164 -15.06 -4.36 -7.46
C ALA A 164 -14.90 -5.10 -8.80
N VAL A 165 -13.68 -5.53 -9.10
CA VAL A 165 -13.25 -6.09 -10.39
C VAL A 165 -12.80 -7.54 -10.27
N ASP A 166 -12.45 -8.22 -11.36
CA ASP A 166 -11.92 -9.59 -11.27
C ASP A 166 -10.49 -9.61 -10.73
N ASP A 167 -9.67 -8.66 -11.19
CA ASP A 167 -8.29 -8.45 -10.75
C ASP A 167 -7.99 -6.94 -10.65
N GLY A 168 -7.41 -6.52 -9.53
CA GLY A 168 -7.15 -5.12 -9.21
C GLY A 168 -7.13 -4.84 -7.70
N TYR A 169 -6.17 -4.03 -7.27
CA TYR A 169 -6.03 -3.57 -5.90
C TYR A 169 -5.38 -2.18 -5.87
N GLY A 170 -5.89 -1.29 -5.03
CA GLY A 170 -5.30 0.03 -4.79
C GLY A 170 -6.32 1.07 -4.36
N GLY A 171 -5.82 2.17 -3.83
CA GLY A 171 -6.62 3.33 -3.42
C GLY A 171 -5.97 4.63 -3.88
N LEU A 172 -6.77 5.70 -3.84
CA LEU A 172 -6.31 7.05 -4.01
C LEU A 172 -7.08 7.95 -3.05
N GLU A 173 -6.33 8.73 -2.28
CA GLU A 173 -6.82 9.53 -1.17
C GLU A 173 -7.21 10.95 -1.60
N HIS A 174 -8.32 11.44 -1.06
CA HIS A 174 -8.85 12.78 -1.33
C HIS A 174 -9.32 13.46 -0.05
N ARG A 175 -9.47 14.79 -0.06
CA ARG A 175 -9.75 15.60 1.15
C ARG A 175 -10.99 15.17 1.94
N ASN A 176 -12.01 14.67 1.25
CA ASN A 176 -13.26 14.18 1.81
C ASN A 176 -13.81 12.95 1.05
N SER A 177 -12.94 12.23 0.34
CA SER A 177 -13.34 10.99 -0.33
C SER A 177 -12.14 10.08 -0.59
N THR A 178 -12.39 8.88 -1.09
CA THR A 178 -11.35 8.02 -1.65
C THR A 178 -11.92 7.20 -2.80
N ALA A 179 -11.10 6.99 -3.83
CA ALA A 179 -11.38 6.04 -4.90
C ALA A 179 -10.59 4.74 -4.63
N LEU A 180 -11.30 3.63 -4.60
CA LEU A 180 -10.77 2.30 -4.25
C LEU A 180 -11.04 1.32 -5.39
N ILE A 181 -10.12 0.38 -5.59
CA ILE A 181 -10.33 -0.79 -6.44
C ILE A 181 -9.92 -2.04 -5.67
N CYS A 182 -10.76 -3.08 -5.71
CA CYS A 182 -10.45 -4.37 -5.10
C CYS A 182 -10.92 -5.52 -5.98
N THR A 183 -10.41 -6.73 -5.71
CA THR A 183 -10.99 -7.91 -6.32
C THR A 183 -12.37 -8.16 -5.73
N ARG A 184 -13.32 -8.59 -6.54
CA ARG A 184 -14.70 -8.86 -6.13
C ARG A 184 -14.79 -9.97 -5.08
N ARG A 185 -13.77 -10.84 -5.03
CA ARG A 185 -13.65 -11.93 -4.06
C ARG A 185 -13.28 -11.44 -2.66
N ASP A 186 -12.75 -10.23 -2.55
CA ASP A 186 -12.38 -9.61 -1.28
C ASP A 186 -13.56 -8.91 -0.58
N LEU A 187 -14.69 -8.75 -1.27
CA LEU A 187 -15.90 -8.19 -0.67
C LEU A 187 -16.50 -9.15 0.37
N PRO A 188 -17.06 -8.62 1.48
CA PRO A 188 -17.75 -9.43 2.46
C PRO A 188 -19.01 -10.05 1.85
N ARG A 189 -19.32 -11.29 2.25
CA ARG A 189 -20.46 -12.05 1.73
C ARG A 189 -21.46 -12.46 2.80
N LEU A 190 -22.73 -12.49 2.41
CA LEU A 190 -23.83 -12.96 3.25
C LEU A 190 -23.58 -14.41 3.66
N GLY A 191 -23.76 -14.71 4.94
CA GLY A 191 -23.57 -16.05 5.51
C GLY A 191 -22.12 -16.41 5.85
N GLU A 192 -21.13 -15.54 5.58
CA GLU A 192 -19.73 -15.79 5.96
C GLU A 192 -19.39 -15.17 7.33
N ALA A 193 -19.43 -15.98 8.38
CA ALA A 193 -19.11 -15.50 9.73
C ALA A 193 -17.61 -15.14 9.90
N LYS A 194 -16.70 -15.87 9.25
CA LYS A 194 -15.26 -15.62 9.33
C LYS A 194 -14.84 -14.55 8.32
N THR A 195 -13.95 -13.65 8.73
CA THR A 195 -13.29 -12.74 7.79
C THR A 195 -12.30 -13.53 6.93
N SER A 196 -12.42 -13.42 5.60
CA SER A 196 -11.40 -13.93 4.68
C SER A 196 -10.14 -13.08 4.73
N ASP A 197 -9.00 -13.64 4.32
CA ASP A 197 -7.75 -12.87 4.17
C ASP A 197 -7.96 -11.68 3.19
N GLY A 198 -8.69 -11.90 2.10
CA GLY A 198 -9.04 -10.85 1.13
C GLY A 198 -9.83 -9.69 1.74
N TYR A 199 -10.88 -9.98 2.52
CA TYR A 199 -11.64 -8.93 3.20
C TYR A 199 -10.83 -8.25 4.31
N ALA A 200 -9.90 -8.95 4.96
CA ALA A 200 -8.95 -8.32 5.87
C ALA A 200 -8.06 -7.30 5.13
N THR A 201 -7.55 -7.66 3.95
CA THR A 201 -6.77 -6.76 3.08
C THR A 201 -7.58 -5.55 2.61
N LEU A 202 -8.87 -5.73 2.27
CA LEU A 202 -9.75 -4.59 1.92
C LEU A 202 -9.98 -3.65 3.11
N ARG A 203 -10.18 -4.18 4.33
CA ARG A 203 -10.28 -3.34 5.54
C ARG A 203 -9.00 -2.55 5.79
N GLY A 204 -7.83 -3.16 5.52
CA GLY A 204 -6.53 -2.48 5.59
C GLY A 204 -6.46 -1.31 4.63
N LEU A 205 -6.86 -1.53 3.37
CA LEU A 205 -6.94 -0.46 2.37
C LEU A 205 -7.89 0.67 2.79
N ILE A 206 -9.08 0.36 3.29
CA ILE A 206 -10.05 1.37 3.77
C ILE A 206 -9.45 2.20 4.92
N SER A 207 -8.76 1.55 5.87
CA SER A 207 -8.05 2.20 6.98
C SER A 207 -6.94 3.13 6.46
N HIS A 208 -6.13 2.64 5.53
CA HIS A 208 -5.04 3.38 4.89
C HIS A 208 -5.53 4.69 4.24
N GLU A 209 -6.50 4.57 3.34
CA GLU A 209 -7.02 5.70 2.57
C GLU A 209 -7.81 6.68 3.42
N TYR A 210 -8.48 6.20 4.48
CA TYR A 210 -9.16 7.10 5.42
C TYR A 210 -8.16 7.88 6.28
N PHE A 211 -7.09 7.25 6.74
CA PHE A 211 -6.05 7.92 7.53
C PHE A 211 -5.37 9.03 6.74
N HIS A 212 -5.26 8.83 5.42
CA HIS A 212 -4.77 9.85 4.51
C HIS A 212 -5.58 11.16 4.50
N THR A 213 -6.83 11.15 4.96
CA THR A 213 -7.64 12.37 5.19
C THR A 213 -6.88 13.40 6.02
N TRP A 214 -6.10 12.93 7.00
CA TRP A 214 -5.20 13.78 7.79
C TRP A 214 -3.79 13.80 7.22
N ASN A 215 -3.27 12.65 6.81
CA ASN A 215 -1.88 12.43 6.43
C ASN A 215 -1.80 11.66 5.11
N VAL A 216 -2.04 12.22 3.92
CA VAL A 216 -1.33 13.39 3.40
C VAL A 216 -2.23 14.55 2.93
N LYS A 217 -3.56 14.42 2.95
CA LYS A 217 -4.44 15.44 2.35
C LYS A 217 -4.46 16.77 3.07
N ARG A 218 -4.13 16.78 4.37
CA ARG A 218 -4.07 17.97 5.20
C ARG A 218 -2.62 18.21 5.64
N LEU A 219 -2.11 17.42 6.60
CA LEU A 219 -0.67 17.35 6.82
C LEU A 219 -0.02 16.88 5.53
N ARG A 220 0.95 17.62 5.01
CA ARG A 220 1.59 17.30 3.73
C ARG A 220 3.05 17.73 3.73
N PRO A 221 3.91 17.14 2.89
CA PRO A 221 5.24 17.68 2.68
C PRO A 221 5.15 19.15 2.29
N ALA A 222 6.05 19.99 2.80
CA ALA A 222 6.07 21.40 2.43
C ALA A 222 6.10 21.65 0.89
N PRO A 223 6.82 20.86 0.08
CA PRO A 223 6.75 20.98 -1.39
C PRO A 223 5.35 20.75 -1.99
N PHE A 224 4.45 20.07 -1.29
CA PHE A 224 3.09 19.76 -1.76
C PHE A 224 2.05 20.82 -1.33
N GLU A 225 2.47 21.91 -0.67
CA GLU A 225 1.56 23.01 -0.35
C GLU A 225 0.87 23.57 -1.61
N ARG A 226 1.60 23.59 -2.73
CA ARG A 226 1.09 23.91 -4.06
C ARG A 226 1.65 22.90 -5.05
N TYR A 227 0.78 22.20 -5.77
CA TYR A 227 1.20 21.21 -6.74
C TYR A 227 1.61 21.87 -8.06
N ALA A 228 2.82 21.55 -8.53
CA ALA A 228 3.21 21.82 -9.90
C ALA A 228 2.68 20.69 -10.80
N TYR A 229 1.50 20.87 -11.40
CA TYR A 229 0.86 19.86 -12.25
C TYR A 229 1.58 19.58 -13.58
N ASP A 230 2.59 20.37 -13.93
CA ASP A 230 3.35 20.29 -15.18
C ASP A 230 4.67 19.52 -15.07
N ARG A 231 5.05 19.09 -13.86
CA ARG A 231 6.34 18.44 -13.57
C ARG A 231 6.29 17.58 -12.31
N GLU A 232 7.35 16.82 -12.07
CA GLU A 232 7.53 16.05 -10.85
C GLU A 232 7.63 16.96 -9.61
N ASN A 233 6.94 16.58 -8.54
CA ASN A 233 7.03 17.23 -7.23
C ASN A 233 7.85 16.30 -6.31
N TYR A 234 9.11 16.64 -6.07
CA TYR A 234 10.02 15.80 -5.28
C TYR A 234 9.89 16.06 -3.77
N THR A 235 10.00 14.98 -2.98
CA THR A 235 10.03 15.06 -1.52
C THR A 235 10.73 13.84 -0.91
N ASP A 236 11.52 14.07 0.13
CA ASP A 236 12.18 13.01 0.90
C ASP A 236 11.27 12.41 1.98
N LEU A 237 10.00 12.83 2.08
CA LEU A 237 9.13 12.54 3.23
C LEU A 237 8.04 11.49 2.98
N LEU A 238 8.02 10.80 1.83
CA LEU A 238 7.02 9.75 1.61
C LEU A 238 7.16 8.61 2.62
N TRP A 239 8.35 8.32 3.14
CA TRP A 239 8.53 7.36 4.24
C TRP A 239 7.73 7.71 5.50
N PHE A 240 7.45 9.00 5.72
CA PHE A 240 6.56 9.47 6.78
C PHE A 240 5.11 9.39 6.33
N PHE A 241 4.75 10.02 5.21
CA PHE A 241 3.35 10.13 4.79
C PHE A 241 2.71 8.80 4.42
N GLU A 242 3.47 7.92 3.78
CA GLU A 242 3.03 6.60 3.32
C GLU A 242 3.43 5.54 4.34
N GLY A 243 4.66 5.59 4.83
CA GLY A 243 5.15 4.61 5.79
C GLY A 243 4.42 4.68 7.14
N PHE A 244 4.15 5.86 7.69
CA PHE A 244 3.43 5.94 8.97
C PHE A 244 1.97 5.56 8.76
N THR A 245 1.38 5.90 7.61
CA THR A 245 0.03 5.43 7.26
C THR A 245 0.00 3.90 7.17
N SER A 246 1.00 3.26 6.56
CA SER A 246 1.19 1.80 6.55
C SER A 246 1.52 1.16 7.90
N TYR A 247 1.92 1.95 8.90
CA TYR A 247 2.05 1.46 10.26
C TYR A 247 0.69 1.51 10.99
N TYR A 248 -0.05 2.60 10.75
CA TYR A 248 -1.33 2.85 11.40
C TYR A 248 -2.50 2.10 10.79
N ASP A 249 -2.49 1.77 9.49
CA ASP A 249 -3.61 1.10 8.84
C ASP A 249 -3.98 -0.23 9.53
N ASP A 250 -3.00 -1.10 9.80
CA ASP A 250 -3.19 -2.36 10.51
C ASP A 250 -3.32 -2.18 12.04
N LEU A 251 -2.58 -1.24 12.63
CA LEU A 251 -2.65 -0.97 14.07
C LEU A 251 -4.03 -0.44 14.48
N LEU A 252 -4.62 0.45 13.68
CA LEU A 252 -5.93 1.02 13.95
C LEU A 252 -7.04 0.01 13.68
N LEU A 253 -6.87 -0.92 12.73
CA LEU A 253 -7.76 -2.09 12.63
C LEU A 253 -7.73 -2.96 13.89
N ARG A 254 -6.55 -3.17 14.47
CA ARG A 254 -6.43 -3.88 15.74
C ARG A 254 -7.14 -3.15 16.88
N ARG A 255 -6.99 -1.83 16.97
CA ARG A 255 -7.65 -0.98 17.98
C ARG A 255 -9.17 -0.86 17.76
N ALA A 256 -9.63 -0.95 16.52
CA ALA A 256 -11.05 -1.02 16.16
C ALA A 256 -11.70 -2.37 16.48
N GLY A 257 -10.93 -3.36 16.94
CA GLY A 257 -11.40 -4.73 17.20
C GLY A 257 -11.70 -5.51 15.92
N LEU A 258 -11.13 -5.12 14.78
CA LEU A 258 -11.30 -5.77 13.48
C LEU A 258 -10.17 -6.75 13.14
N LEU A 259 -9.06 -6.64 13.87
CA LEU A 259 -7.98 -7.62 13.95
C LEU A 259 -7.80 -8.02 15.41
N ASP A 260 -7.29 -9.23 15.65
CA ASP A 260 -6.76 -9.66 16.94
C ASP A 260 -5.23 -9.53 16.96
N ASN A 261 -4.59 -9.81 18.11
CA ASN A 261 -3.14 -9.69 18.25
C ASN A 261 -2.38 -10.60 17.26
N ALA A 262 -2.88 -11.82 17.03
CA ALA A 262 -2.27 -12.77 16.11
C ALA A 262 -2.37 -12.28 14.66
N GLY A 263 -3.52 -11.75 14.25
CA GLY A 263 -3.74 -11.16 12.94
C GLY A 263 -2.86 -9.94 12.70
N TYR A 264 -2.74 -9.04 13.67
CA TYR A 264 -1.83 -7.89 13.58
C TYR A 264 -0.36 -8.34 13.43
N LEU A 265 0.11 -9.27 14.27
CA LEU A 265 1.48 -9.78 14.18
C LEU A 265 1.73 -10.58 12.89
N LYS A 266 0.71 -11.22 12.30
CA LYS A 266 0.80 -11.84 10.97
C LYS A 266 1.10 -10.79 9.90
N GLN A 267 0.39 -9.66 9.89
CA GLN A 267 0.66 -8.59 8.91
C GLN A 267 2.02 -7.94 9.14
N LEU A 268 2.36 -7.63 10.39
CA LEU A 268 3.68 -7.08 10.71
C LEU A 268 4.82 -8.03 10.33
N THR A 269 4.63 -9.35 10.50
CA THR A 269 5.57 -10.38 10.03
C THR A 269 5.79 -10.29 8.52
N ALA A 270 4.72 -10.11 7.74
CA ALA A 270 4.82 -9.98 6.28
C ALA A 270 5.65 -8.74 5.90
N THR A 271 5.37 -7.58 6.51
CA THR A 271 6.11 -6.33 6.28
C THR A 271 7.59 -6.44 6.66
N VAL A 272 7.90 -7.03 7.82
CA VAL A 272 9.29 -7.26 8.26
C VAL A 272 10.04 -8.13 7.26
N ASN A 273 9.46 -9.27 6.89
CA ASN A 273 10.11 -10.18 5.94
C ASN A 273 10.25 -9.55 4.55
N GLN A 274 9.28 -8.77 4.08
CA GLN A 274 9.37 -8.05 2.80
C GLN A 274 10.59 -7.13 2.76
N VAL A 275 10.86 -6.40 3.85
CA VAL A 275 12.04 -5.52 3.96
C VAL A 275 13.32 -6.34 4.07
N LEU A 276 13.40 -7.30 5.00
CA LEU A 276 14.59 -8.13 5.22
C LEU A 276 14.99 -8.98 3.98
N GLN A 277 14.04 -9.27 3.10
CA GLN A 277 14.30 -10.03 1.87
C GLN A 277 14.65 -9.16 0.66
N ALA A 278 14.53 -7.84 0.75
CA ALA A 278 14.88 -6.93 -0.34
C ALA A 278 16.35 -6.48 -0.22
N PRO A 279 17.25 -6.88 -1.14
CA PRO A 279 18.64 -6.43 -1.11
C PRO A 279 18.78 -4.91 -1.28
N GLY A 280 17.83 -4.27 -1.97
CA GLY A 280 17.83 -2.82 -2.19
C GLY A 280 17.82 -1.98 -0.91
N ARG A 281 17.44 -2.55 0.25
CA ARG A 281 17.53 -1.87 1.55
C ARG A 281 18.97 -1.49 1.94
N GLN A 282 19.97 -2.21 1.42
CA GLN A 282 21.39 -1.96 1.63
C GLN A 282 21.98 -0.97 0.59
N VAL A 283 21.20 -0.63 -0.43
CA VAL A 283 21.62 0.21 -1.56
C VAL A 283 21.05 1.62 -1.47
N GLN A 284 19.82 1.76 -0.99
CA GLN A 284 19.10 3.03 -0.94
C GLN A 284 18.47 3.25 0.43
N SER A 285 18.56 4.48 0.95
CA SER A 285 17.85 4.87 2.18
C SER A 285 16.36 5.07 1.90
N VAL A 286 15.53 5.12 2.95
CA VAL A 286 14.08 5.27 2.77
C VAL A 286 13.68 6.71 2.37
N ALA A 287 14.47 7.71 2.80
CA ALA A 287 14.36 9.08 2.29
C ALA A 287 14.69 9.16 0.80
N GLN A 288 15.80 8.54 0.36
CA GLN A 288 16.15 8.48 -1.07
C GLN A 288 15.09 7.74 -1.90
N ALA A 289 14.48 6.69 -1.34
CA ALA A 289 13.37 5.99 -2.00
C ALA A 289 12.13 6.88 -2.17
N SER A 290 11.88 7.77 -1.21
CA SER A 290 10.81 8.77 -1.29
C SER A 290 11.08 9.77 -2.43
N PHE A 291 12.30 10.30 -2.49
CA PHE A 291 12.71 11.23 -3.55
C PHE A 291 12.60 10.61 -4.94
N ASP A 292 13.14 9.41 -5.10
CA ASP A 292 13.22 8.70 -6.38
C ASP A 292 11.89 8.04 -6.81
N ALA A 293 10.77 8.28 -6.11
CA ALA A 293 9.49 7.62 -6.37
C ALA A 293 9.07 7.73 -7.85
N TRP A 294 9.23 8.91 -8.44
CA TRP A 294 8.92 9.22 -9.85
C TRP A 294 9.67 8.36 -10.87
N VAL A 295 10.89 7.95 -10.55
CA VAL A 295 11.81 7.31 -11.51
C VAL A 295 12.07 5.84 -11.22
N LYS A 296 11.98 5.40 -9.96
CA LYS A 296 12.21 4.01 -9.55
C LYS A 296 10.91 3.32 -9.13
N TYR A 297 10.21 3.87 -8.13
CA TYR A 297 9.09 3.16 -7.50
C TYR A 297 7.88 3.02 -8.42
N TYR A 298 7.52 4.09 -9.14
CA TYR A 298 6.39 4.08 -10.09
C TYR A 298 6.70 3.46 -11.44
N ARG A 299 7.96 3.04 -11.68
CA ARG A 299 8.39 2.37 -12.91
C ARG A 299 9.15 1.08 -12.56
N PRO A 300 8.49 0.12 -11.87
CA PRO A 300 9.17 -1.07 -11.40
C PRO A 300 9.55 -1.98 -12.57
N ASP A 301 10.67 -2.67 -12.38
CA ASP A 301 11.24 -3.68 -13.26
C ASP A 301 11.68 -4.91 -12.44
N GLU A 302 12.26 -5.91 -13.10
CA GLU A 302 12.75 -7.11 -12.44
C GLU A 302 13.84 -6.85 -11.39
N ASN A 303 14.61 -5.77 -11.54
CA ASN A 303 15.76 -5.43 -10.70
C ASN A 303 15.39 -4.50 -9.53
N THR A 304 14.17 -3.97 -9.51
CA THR A 304 13.66 -3.07 -8.48
C THR A 304 13.90 -3.60 -7.04
N PRO A 305 13.66 -4.88 -6.69
CA PRO A 305 13.96 -5.39 -5.36
C PRO A 305 15.44 -5.30 -4.94
N ASN A 306 16.36 -5.21 -5.90
CA ASN A 306 17.81 -5.13 -5.67
C ASN A 306 18.34 -3.70 -5.58
N ALA A 307 17.60 -2.73 -6.13
CA ALA A 307 18.08 -1.37 -6.35
C ALA A 307 17.35 -0.32 -5.50
N THR A 308 16.16 -0.63 -5.00
CA THR A 308 15.33 0.27 -4.19
C THR A 308 14.73 -0.45 -2.99
N ILE A 309 14.18 0.32 -2.06
CA ILE A 309 13.35 -0.18 -0.97
C ILE A 309 11.99 0.52 -1.00
N SER A 310 10.95 -0.16 -0.48
CA SER A 310 9.61 0.44 -0.38
C SER A 310 9.58 1.45 0.76
N TYR A 311 9.25 2.71 0.44
CA TYR A 311 9.04 3.75 1.47
C TYR A 311 7.76 3.50 2.29
N TYR A 312 6.81 2.70 1.79
CA TYR A 312 5.70 2.17 2.59
C TYR A 312 6.24 1.19 3.65
N SER A 313 6.81 0.06 3.21
CA SER A 313 7.16 -1.04 4.11
C SER A 313 8.32 -0.68 5.05
N LYS A 314 9.41 -0.06 4.54
CA LYS A 314 10.51 0.37 5.42
C LYS A 314 10.10 1.58 6.25
N GLY A 315 9.29 2.50 5.71
CA GLY A 315 8.77 3.63 6.49
C GLY A 315 7.87 3.20 7.64
N ALA A 316 7.03 2.17 7.46
CA ALA A 316 6.23 1.57 8.53
C ALA A 316 7.10 0.96 9.63
N LEU A 317 8.22 0.32 9.27
CA LEU A 317 9.17 -0.21 10.25
C LEU A 317 9.97 0.90 10.96
N VAL A 318 10.25 2.02 10.29
CA VAL A 318 10.81 3.22 10.95
C VAL A 318 9.80 3.78 11.94
N ALA A 319 8.52 3.88 11.56
CA ALA A 319 7.43 4.33 12.44
C ALA A 319 7.33 3.42 13.68
N LEU A 320 7.35 2.10 13.46
CA LEU A 320 7.38 1.10 14.53
C LEU A 320 8.58 1.32 15.46
N CYS A 321 9.79 1.47 14.93
CA CYS A 321 10.97 1.69 15.75
C CYS A 321 10.83 2.96 16.61
N LEU A 322 10.37 4.06 16.03
CA LEU A 322 10.14 5.30 16.76
C LEU A 322 9.06 5.14 17.85
N ASP A 323 7.95 4.47 17.57
CA ASP A 323 6.90 4.22 18.57
C ASP A 323 7.42 3.40 19.75
N LEU A 324 8.10 2.29 19.46
CA LEU A 324 8.64 1.40 20.50
C LEU A 324 9.75 2.08 21.30
N THR A 325 10.62 2.87 20.67
CA THR A 325 11.65 3.63 21.38
C THR A 325 11.04 4.67 22.31
N LEU A 326 10.06 5.47 21.85
CA LEU A 326 9.39 6.47 22.69
C LEU A 326 8.71 5.84 23.91
N ARG A 327 8.05 4.70 23.72
CA ARG A 327 7.41 3.95 24.81
C ARG A 327 8.42 3.38 25.79
N GLY A 328 9.53 2.86 25.28
CA GLY A 328 10.62 2.29 26.07
C GLY A 328 11.38 3.31 26.94
N GLU A 329 11.36 4.59 26.59
CA GLU A 329 12.00 5.67 27.37
C GLU A 329 11.28 5.98 28.69
N GLY A 330 10.03 5.52 28.86
CA GLY A 330 9.31 5.64 30.14
C GLY A 330 8.77 7.03 30.44
N HIS A 331 8.76 7.94 29.45
CA HIS A 331 8.18 9.28 29.57
C HIS A 331 6.67 9.33 29.27
N GLY A 332 6.07 8.18 28.95
CA GLY A 332 4.65 8.08 28.57
C GLY A 332 4.33 8.63 27.18
N ALA A 333 5.34 8.85 26.34
CA ALA A 333 5.18 9.30 24.96
C ALA A 333 5.02 8.12 24.00
N SER A 334 4.28 8.34 22.92
CA SER A 334 4.09 7.38 21.83
C SER A 334 4.14 8.07 20.48
N LEU A 335 4.19 7.29 19.40
CA LEU A 335 4.04 7.83 18.05
C LEU A 335 2.68 8.49 17.84
N ASP A 336 1.65 8.06 18.57
CA ASP A 336 0.31 8.67 18.52
C ASP A 336 0.37 10.13 19.00
N ASP A 337 1.17 10.40 20.03
CA ASP A 337 1.39 11.75 20.55
C ASP A 337 2.22 12.58 19.57
N VAL A 338 3.18 11.97 18.88
CA VAL A 338 3.95 12.61 17.81
C VAL A 338 3.02 13.04 16.68
N MET A 339 2.15 12.15 16.19
CA MET A 339 1.21 12.48 15.11
C MET A 339 0.25 13.60 15.52
N ARG A 340 -0.33 13.54 16.73
CA ARG A 340 -1.19 14.62 17.24
C ARG A 340 -0.44 15.94 17.45
N ALA A 341 0.80 15.89 17.93
CA ALA A 341 1.63 17.08 18.12
C ALA A 341 2.01 17.71 16.78
N LEU A 342 2.34 16.91 15.76
CA LEU A 342 2.60 17.38 14.41
C LEU A 342 1.36 17.99 13.77
N TRP A 343 0.21 17.35 13.92
CA TRP A 343 -1.09 17.90 13.50
C TRP A 343 -1.34 19.29 14.06
N LYS A 344 -1.16 19.44 15.39
CA LYS A 344 -1.32 20.72 16.08
C LYS A 344 -0.27 21.75 15.66
N ARG A 345 1.00 21.34 15.57
CA ARG A 345 2.13 22.21 15.23
C ARG A 345 2.00 22.79 13.83
N CYS A 346 1.64 21.96 12.86
CA CYS A 346 1.52 22.35 11.45
C CYS A 346 0.10 22.83 11.10
N GLN A 347 -0.83 22.82 12.06
CA GLN A 347 -2.24 23.17 11.88
C GLN A 347 -2.91 22.39 10.72
N GLY A 348 -2.52 21.12 10.55
CA GLY A 348 -2.96 20.29 9.43
C GLY A 348 -2.49 20.79 8.06
N GLY A 349 -1.30 21.40 7.99
CA GLY A 349 -0.71 21.95 6.78
C GLY A 349 0.72 21.46 6.49
N PRO A 350 1.54 22.27 5.81
CA PRO A 350 2.92 21.94 5.42
C PRO A 350 3.78 21.45 6.59
N LEU A 351 4.45 20.31 6.39
CA LEU A 351 5.35 19.67 7.34
C LEU A 351 6.73 19.48 6.71
N ARG A 352 7.78 19.72 7.50
CA ARG A 352 9.17 19.45 7.15
C ARG A 352 9.75 18.41 8.11
N GLU A 353 10.84 17.75 7.71
CA GLU A 353 11.53 16.79 8.60
C GLU A 353 11.97 17.42 9.92
N LEU A 354 12.38 18.70 9.90
CA LEU A 354 12.73 19.45 11.11
C LEU A 354 11.57 19.55 12.11
N ASP A 355 10.33 19.57 11.64
CA ASP A 355 9.15 19.59 12.51
C ASP A 355 8.96 18.22 13.18
N VAL A 356 9.24 17.11 12.46
CA VAL A 356 9.27 15.75 13.02
C VAL A 356 10.36 15.64 14.09
N ALA A 357 11.59 16.05 13.77
CA ALA A 357 12.71 16.02 14.70
C ALA A 357 12.43 16.84 15.98
N ALA A 358 11.85 18.04 15.84
CA ALA A 358 11.51 18.90 16.97
C ALA A 358 10.43 18.29 17.87
N VAL A 359 9.40 17.67 17.28
CA VAL A 359 8.34 16.99 18.05
C VAL A 359 8.87 15.76 18.76
N LEU A 360 9.65 14.92 18.08
CA LEU A 360 10.33 13.77 18.69
C LEU A 360 11.20 14.21 19.87
N GLN A 361 11.99 15.27 19.69
CA GLN A 361 12.84 15.79 20.76
C GLN A 361 12.05 16.28 21.97
N THR A 362 10.92 16.95 21.72
CA THR A 362 10.07 17.46 22.79
C THR A 362 9.44 16.32 23.60
N LEU A 363 8.92 15.30 22.91
CA LEU A 363 8.18 14.21 23.55
C LEU A 363 9.11 13.15 24.17
N GLY A 364 10.20 12.80 23.49
CA GLY A 364 11.20 11.86 24.00
C GLY A 364 12.28 12.50 24.89
N GLN A 365 12.21 13.82 25.14
CA GLN A 365 13.13 14.55 26.04
C GLN A 365 14.63 14.45 25.70
N ARG A 366 14.97 14.05 24.47
CA ARG A 366 16.34 14.00 23.93
C ARG A 366 16.31 14.13 22.42
N SER A 367 17.46 14.40 21.79
CA SER A 367 17.52 14.40 20.32
C SER A 367 17.33 13.00 19.74
N PHE A 368 16.52 12.90 18.69
CA PHE A 368 16.35 11.71 17.83
C PHE A 368 17.15 11.82 16.51
N ALA A 369 18.05 12.80 16.40
CA ALA A 369 18.87 12.98 15.21
C ALA A 369 19.72 11.75 14.85
N PRO A 370 20.33 11.00 15.81
CA PRO A 370 21.04 9.77 15.49
C PRO A 370 20.13 8.70 14.84
N GLU A 371 18.92 8.53 15.36
CA GLU A 371 17.93 7.59 14.83
C GLU A 371 17.46 8.01 13.43
N LEU A 372 17.14 9.29 13.22
CA LEU A 372 16.76 9.76 11.89
C LEU A 372 17.92 9.61 10.89
N ALA A 373 19.15 9.92 11.29
CA ALA A 373 20.32 9.73 10.44
C ALA A 373 20.51 8.25 10.06
N ALA A 374 20.37 7.32 11.01
CA ALA A 374 20.59 5.89 10.77
C ALA A 374 19.40 5.22 10.05
N TRP A 375 18.18 5.45 10.51
CA TRP A 375 16.98 4.71 10.10
C TRP A 375 16.31 5.29 8.86
N VAL A 376 16.37 6.62 8.69
CA VAL A 376 15.73 7.33 7.56
C VAL A 376 16.73 7.58 6.43
N HIS A 377 17.87 8.18 6.77
CA HIS A 377 18.88 8.59 5.80
C HIS A 377 19.98 7.55 5.56
N GLY A 378 20.12 6.60 6.49
CA GLY A 378 21.07 5.50 6.44
C GLY A 378 20.51 4.25 5.76
N ARG A 379 21.36 3.22 5.73
CA ARG A 379 21.10 1.91 5.11
C ARG A 379 21.30 0.77 6.12
N ASP A 380 21.56 1.12 7.37
CA ASP A 380 21.77 0.18 8.44
C ASP A 380 20.47 -0.58 8.76
N GLU A 381 20.62 -1.75 9.37
CA GLU A 381 19.47 -2.57 9.78
C GLU A 381 18.76 -1.91 10.97
N LEU A 382 17.44 -1.98 10.97
CA LEU A 382 16.60 -1.45 12.05
C LEU A 382 16.69 -2.37 13.30
N PRO A 383 16.68 -1.84 14.53
CA PRO A 383 16.78 -2.62 15.77
C PRO A 383 15.48 -3.35 16.15
N LEU A 384 14.81 -3.95 15.17
CA LEU A 384 13.46 -4.51 15.30
C LEU A 384 13.37 -5.61 16.37
N LYS A 385 14.29 -6.59 16.35
CA LYS A 385 14.24 -7.75 17.24
C LYS A 385 14.31 -7.33 18.71
N GLU A 386 15.17 -6.37 19.02
CA GLU A 386 15.33 -5.84 20.38
C GLU A 386 14.07 -5.07 20.82
N LEU A 387 13.64 -4.09 20.02
CA LEU A 387 12.49 -3.25 20.35
C LEU A 387 11.19 -4.06 20.49
N LEU A 388 10.96 -5.02 19.58
CA LEU A 388 9.80 -5.93 19.62
C LEU A 388 9.83 -6.79 20.89
N GLY A 389 11.00 -7.33 21.25
CA GLY A 389 11.18 -8.14 22.46
C GLY A 389 10.85 -7.37 23.75
N GLN A 390 11.25 -6.11 23.83
CA GLN A 390 10.95 -5.24 24.98
C GLN A 390 9.43 -5.06 25.17
N HIS A 391 8.66 -5.06 24.09
CA HIS A 391 7.21 -4.84 24.05
C HIS A 391 6.38 -6.12 23.94
N GLY A 392 6.95 -7.26 24.36
CA GLY A 392 6.20 -8.51 24.51
C GLY A 392 5.95 -9.26 23.21
N VAL A 393 6.70 -8.99 22.15
CA VAL A 393 6.68 -9.78 20.91
C VAL A 393 7.84 -10.77 20.89
N ALA A 394 7.55 -12.04 20.68
CA ALA A 394 8.55 -13.06 20.41
C ALA A 394 8.88 -13.08 18.92
N VAL A 395 10.18 -13.03 18.58
CA VAL A 395 10.67 -13.20 17.22
C VAL A 395 11.17 -14.63 17.06
N LEU A 396 10.40 -15.44 16.33
CA LEU A 396 10.73 -16.83 16.04
C LEU A 396 11.38 -16.92 14.66
N GLU A 397 12.32 -17.85 14.51
CA GLU A 397 13.01 -18.11 13.25
C GLU A 397 12.48 -19.41 12.65
N GLU A 398 11.92 -19.32 11.44
CA GLU A 398 11.33 -20.43 10.72
C GLU A 398 12.07 -20.69 9.41
N PRO A 399 12.13 -21.94 8.90
CA PRO A 399 12.78 -22.22 7.63
C PRO A 399 12.22 -21.36 6.48
N ALA A 400 13.10 -20.65 5.79
CA ALA A 400 12.74 -19.84 4.63
C ALA A 400 12.27 -20.73 3.47
N GLN A 401 11.34 -20.20 2.68
CA GLN A 401 10.89 -20.87 1.46
C GLN A 401 12.06 -21.07 0.49
N LEU A 402 12.00 -22.12 -0.33
CA LEU A 402 13.10 -22.48 -1.23
C LEU A 402 13.47 -21.35 -2.20
N ALA A 403 12.47 -20.65 -2.76
CA ALA A 403 12.69 -19.49 -3.61
C ALA A 403 13.52 -18.40 -2.91
N GLN A 404 13.17 -18.09 -1.66
CA GLN A 404 13.91 -17.10 -0.84
C GLN A 404 15.34 -17.57 -0.58
N ARG A 405 15.54 -18.83 -0.19
CA ARG A 405 16.88 -19.41 0.03
C ARG A 405 17.77 -19.27 -1.19
N LEU A 406 17.22 -19.50 -2.38
CA LEU A 406 17.92 -19.41 -3.66
C LEU A 406 18.15 -17.96 -4.12
N GLY A 407 17.44 -16.98 -3.54
CA GLY A 407 17.45 -15.60 -4.02
C GLY A 407 16.63 -15.42 -5.29
N LEU A 408 15.42 -15.98 -5.34
CA LEU A 408 14.54 -15.94 -6.51
C LEU A 408 13.13 -15.44 -6.13
N ARG A 409 12.47 -14.77 -7.08
CA ARG A 409 11.01 -14.72 -7.16
C ARG A 409 10.57 -15.46 -8.40
N VAL A 410 9.64 -16.39 -8.26
CA VAL A 410 9.19 -17.27 -9.35
C VAL A 410 7.67 -17.20 -9.50
N ALA A 411 7.19 -17.34 -10.74
CA ALA A 411 5.81 -17.69 -11.02
C ALA A 411 5.76 -19.17 -11.44
N GLN A 412 4.74 -19.89 -10.96
CA GLN A 412 4.60 -21.33 -11.17
C GLN A 412 3.25 -21.62 -11.84
N SER A 413 3.19 -21.69 -13.19
CA SER A 413 2.07 -22.26 -13.98
C SER A 413 2.21 -21.96 -15.50
N PRO A 414 2.40 -22.97 -16.39
CA PRO A 414 3.03 -24.27 -16.13
C PRO A 414 4.56 -24.12 -16.03
N GLY A 415 5.20 -24.77 -15.05
CA GLY A 415 6.65 -24.70 -14.88
C GLY A 415 7.14 -23.52 -14.05
N VAL A 416 8.45 -23.46 -13.81
CA VAL A 416 9.09 -22.46 -12.94
C VAL A 416 9.65 -21.31 -13.77
N GLN A 417 8.94 -20.19 -13.80
CA GLN A 417 9.38 -18.97 -14.48
C GLN A 417 10.06 -18.03 -13.48
N VAL A 418 11.32 -17.69 -13.74
CA VAL A 418 12.05 -16.70 -12.93
C VAL A 418 11.56 -15.30 -13.25
N LYS A 419 11.05 -14.59 -12.25
CA LYS A 419 10.58 -13.21 -12.35
C LYS A 419 11.61 -12.22 -11.85
N THR A 420 12.34 -12.58 -10.79
CA THR A 420 13.42 -11.77 -10.23
C THR A 420 14.53 -12.68 -9.74
N VAL A 421 15.77 -12.23 -9.93
CA VAL A 421 16.96 -12.78 -9.28
C VAL A 421 17.46 -11.76 -8.27
N LEU A 422 17.56 -12.16 -7.01
CA LEU A 422 17.95 -11.30 -5.90
C LEU A 422 19.47 -11.23 -5.78
N ARG A 423 19.98 -10.01 -5.66
CA ARG A 423 21.42 -9.71 -5.56
C ARG A 423 22.04 -10.40 -4.35
N GLY A 424 23.22 -10.98 -4.55
CA GLY A 424 23.99 -11.74 -3.56
C GLY A 424 23.51 -13.18 -3.37
N GLY A 425 22.37 -13.57 -3.96
CA GLY A 425 21.78 -14.89 -3.81
C GLY A 425 22.49 -16.00 -4.60
N ALA A 426 22.22 -17.26 -4.24
CA ALA A 426 22.80 -18.44 -4.91
C ALA A 426 22.43 -18.50 -6.40
N ALA A 427 21.22 -18.09 -6.76
CA ALA A 427 20.78 -18.06 -8.14
C ALA A 427 21.53 -16.99 -8.98
N GLU A 428 21.83 -15.82 -8.41
CA GLU A 428 22.65 -14.80 -9.09
C GLU A 428 24.06 -15.36 -9.36
N GLN A 429 24.68 -15.97 -8.35
CA GLN A 429 26.01 -16.58 -8.47
C GLN A 429 26.05 -17.70 -9.51
N ALA A 430 24.96 -18.45 -9.65
CA ALA A 430 24.81 -19.50 -10.66
C ALA A 430 24.52 -18.95 -12.06
N GLY A 431 24.22 -17.65 -12.20
CA GLY A 431 23.96 -16.99 -13.48
C GLY A 431 22.52 -17.06 -13.96
N PHE A 432 21.55 -17.27 -13.07
CA PHE A 432 20.12 -17.11 -13.40
C PHE A 432 19.81 -15.66 -13.78
N SER A 433 18.74 -15.47 -14.54
CA SER A 433 18.25 -14.14 -14.93
C SER A 433 16.73 -14.12 -14.92
N ALA A 434 16.15 -12.93 -14.75
CA ALA A 434 14.72 -12.76 -14.95
C ALA A 434 14.33 -13.15 -16.39
N GLY A 435 13.16 -13.77 -16.55
CA GLY A 435 12.71 -14.31 -17.83
C GLY A 435 13.19 -15.73 -18.13
N ASP A 436 14.08 -16.30 -17.33
CA ASP A 436 14.46 -17.71 -17.42
C ASP A 436 13.25 -18.62 -17.15
N GLU A 437 13.09 -19.68 -17.94
CA GLU A 437 12.26 -20.84 -17.58
C GLU A 437 13.18 -21.94 -17.03
N TRP A 438 13.03 -22.28 -15.76
CA TRP A 438 13.78 -23.37 -15.16
C TRP A 438 13.10 -24.70 -15.49
N LEU A 439 13.72 -25.42 -16.42
CA LEU A 439 13.17 -26.65 -16.98
C LEU A 439 13.39 -27.86 -16.07
N GLY A 440 14.60 -28.01 -15.55
CA GLY A 440 14.94 -29.22 -14.81
C GLY A 440 16.27 -29.15 -14.10
N ILE A 441 16.66 -30.28 -13.51
CA ILE A 441 17.96 -30.42 -12.86
C ILE A 441 18.65 -31.72 -13.22
N GLU A 442 19.96 -31.67 -13.17
CA GLU A 442 20.81 -32.87 -13.13
C GLU A 442 21.55 -32.85 -11.79
N PRO A 443 21.33 -33.84 -10.91
CA PRO A 443 22.07 -33.93 -9.66
C PRO A 443 23.56 -34.18 -9.96
N ALA A 444 24.45 -33.52 -9.23
CA ALA A 444 25.88 -33.85 -9.33
C ALA A 444 26.09 -35.30 -8.87
N ALA A 445 26.99 -36.04 -9.53
CA ALA A 445 27.37 -37.37 -9.10
C ALA A 445 28.00 -37.27 -7.70
N GLY A 446 27.23 -37.60 -6.66
CA GLY A 446 27.73 -37.62 -5.29
C GLY A 446 28.72 -38.78 -5.06
N PRO A 447 29.57 -38.72 -4.03
CA PRO A 447 30.36 -39.88 -3.63
C PRO A 447 29.41 -41.04 -3.29
N ALA A 448 29.63 -42.19 -3.92
CA ALA A 448 28.77 -43.37 -3.76
C ALA A 448 28.64 -43.75 -2.28
N SER A 449 27.46 -43.52 -1.71
CA SER A 449 27.09 -44.00 -0.39
C SER A 449 26.81 -45.50 -0.48
N ARG A 450 27.24 -46.29 0.51
CA ARG A 450 26.90 -47.74 0.58
C ARG A 450 25.39 -48.03 0.64
N LYS A 451 24.54 -47.00 0.77
CA LYS A 451 23.07 -47.08 0.79
C LYS A 451 22.40 -46.54 -0.48
N SER A 452 23.13 -46.02 -1.47
CA SER A 452 22.50 -45.48 -2.70
C SER A 452 22.22 -46.59 -3.71
N LEU A 453 21.04 -46.50 -4.37
CA LEU A 453 20.71 -47.30 -5.56
C LEU A 453 21.82 -47.15 -6.63
N PRO A 454 22.07 -48.18 -7.46
CA PRO A 454 23.03 -48.06 -8.55
C PRO A 454 22.66 -46.87 -9.44
N ALA A 455 23.60 -45.93 -9.61
CA ALA A 455 23.40 -44.77 -10.46
C ALA A 455 23.19 -45.26 -11.90
N GLY A 456 21.97 -45.11 -12.40
CA GLY A 456 21.70 -45.18 -13.83
C GLY A 456 22.46 -44.09 -14.60
N PRO A 457 22.40 -44.06 -15.94
CA PRO A 457 23.03 -42.98 -16.71
C PRO A 457 22.60 -41.61 -16.16
N ALA A 458 23.51 -40.63 -16.19
CA ALA A 458 23.27 -39.27 -15.70
C ALA A 458 22.06 -38.66 -16.41
N ALA A 459 20.88 -38.79 -15.81
CA ALA A 459 19.61 -38.36 -16.35
C ALA A 459 19.18 -37.08 -15.63
N GLY A 460 18.81 -36.08 -16.41
CA GLY A 460 18.14 -34.89 -15.89
C GLY A 460 16.67 -35.15 -15.60
N TRP A 461 16.12 -34.43 -14.63
CA TRP A 461 14.72 -34.48 -14.24
C TRP A 461 14.04 -33.18 -14.64
N ARG A 462 12.88 -33.25 -15.31
CA ARG A 462 12.02 -32.08 -15.53
C ARG A 462 11.41 -31.68 -14.19
N MET A 463 11.44 -30.40 -13.88
CA MET A 463 10.72 -29.81 -12.76
C MET A 463 9.44 -29.17 -13.25
N LEU A 464 8.33 -29.35 -12.54
CA LEU A 464 7.07 -28.64 -12.80
C LEU A 464 6.85 -27.50 -11.80
N GLN A 465 7.41 -27.67 -10.61
CA GLN A 465 7.37 -26.71 -9.50
C GLN A 465 8.76 -26.62 -8.86
N LEU A 466 9.00 -25.54 -8.13
CA LEU A 466 10.31 -25.29 -7.54
C LEU A 466 10.69 -26.34 -6.48
N ASP A 467 9.70 -26.86 -5.75
CA ASP A 467 9.93 -27.84 -4.67
C ASP A 467 10.46 -29.19 -5.20
N ASP A 468 10.26 -29.50 -6.48
CA ASP A 468 10.85 -30.67 -7.15
C ASP A 468 12.39 -30.66 -7.08
N LEU A 469 13.00 -29.48 -6.92
CA LEU A 469 14.45 -29.33 -6.77
C LEU A 469 14.98 -30.18 -5.62
N LEU A 470 14.31 -30.12 -4.45
CA LEU A 470 14.78 -30.85 -3.26
C LEU A 470 14.57 -32.35 -3.40
N LEU A 471 13.49 -32.76 -4.09
CA LEU A 471 13.21 -34.17 -4.38
C LEU A 471 14.33 -34.79 -5.25
N TYR A 472 14.72 -34.11 -6.32
CA TYR A 472 15.67 -34.66 -7.30
C TYR A 472 17.14 -34.37 -6.94
N ALA A 473 17.42 -33.32 -6.16
CA ALA A 473 18.78 -33.04 -5.70
C ALA A 473 19.22 -34.01 -4.58
N GLY A 474 18.28 -34.49 -3.75
CA GLY A 474 18.60 -35.30 -2.57
C GLY A 474 19.60 -34.60 -1.66
N ASP A 475 20.70 -35.29 -1.32
CA ASP A 475 21.77 -34.77 -0.46
C ASP A 475 22.85 -33.98 -1.23
N ALA A 476 22.67 -33.76 -2.53
CA ALA A 476 23.67 -33.05 -3.34
C ALA A 476 23.81 -31.59 -2.89
N ARG A 477 25.05 -31.13 -2.71
CA ARG A 477 25.34 -29.71 -2.39
C ARG A 477 25.41 -28.82 -3.63
N GLN A 478 25.46 -29.44 -4.81
CA GLN A 478 25.54 -28.76 -6.09
C GLN A 478 24.71 -29.55 -7.11
N VAL A 479 24.01 -28.82 -7.99
CA VAL A 479 23.25 -29.40 -9.10
C VAL A 479 23.53 -28.60 -10.37
N THR A 480 23.28 -29.20 -11.53
CA THR A 480 23.19 -28.45 -12.79
C THR A 480 21.73 -28.11 -13.04
N ALA A 481 21.38 -26.83 -13.05
CA ALA A 481 20.07 -26.37 -13.48
C ALA A 481 20.01 -26.27 -15.01
N LEU A 482 18.96 -26.86 -15.59
CA LEU A 482 18.65 -26.78 -17.01
C LEU A 482 17.64 -25.66 -17.21
N VAL A 483 18.03 -24.62 -17.93
CA VAL A 483 17.26 -23.38 -18.08
C VAL A 483 17.04 -23.07 -19.54
N ALA A 484 15.81 -22.69 -19.92
CA ALA A 484 15.55 -22.04 -21.21
C ALA A 484 15.63 -20.52 -21.04
N ARG A 485 16.58 -19.91 -21.77
CA ARG A 485 16.74 -18.47 -21.89
C ARG A 485 16.71 -18.10 -23.36
N ASP A 486 15.76 -17.27 -23.76
CA ASP A 486 15.59 -16.89 -25.17
C ASP A 486 15.57 -18.13 -26.10
N LYS A 487 14.80 -19.15 -25.72
CA LYS A 487 14.69 -20.46 -26.39
C LYS A 487 15.99 -21.27 -26.48
N ARG A 488 17.10 -20.82 -25.87
CA ARG A 488 18.35 -21.56 -25.76
C ARG A 488 18.38 -22.34 -24.45
N LEU A 489 18.83 -23.58 -24.51
CA LEU A 489 19.09 -24.39 -23.33
C LEU A 489 20.46 -24.03 -22.75
N VAL A 490 20.45 -23.60 -21.49
CA VAL A 490 21.61 -23.21 -20.72
C VAL A 490 21.74 -24.15 -19.52
N ARG A 491 22.98 -24.48 -19.17
CA ARG A 491 23.33 -25.33 -18.03
C ARG A 491 24.00 -24.43 -17.00
N LEU A 492 23.38 -24.25 -15.84
CA LEU A 492 23.87 -23.40 -14.77
C LEU A 492 24.32 -24.27 -13.58
N ALA A 493 25.54 -24.06 -13.11
CA ALA A 493 26.05 -24.75 -11.93
C ALA A 493 25.51 -24.05 -10.67
N LEU A 494 24.54 -24.68 -10.00
CA LEU A 494 23.89 -24.13 -8.81
C LEU A 494 24.42 -24.79 -7.55
N ALA A 495 25.12 -24.04 -6.71
CA ALA A 495 25.40 -24.44 -5.34
C ALA A 495 24.13 -24.27 -4.50
N LEU A 496 23.67 -25.33 -3.83
CA LEU A 496 22.50 -25.23 -2.98
C LEU A 496 22.86 -24.46 -1.70
N PRO A 497 22.17 -23.34 -1.41
CA PRO A 497 22.47 -22.54 -0.25
C PRO A 497 22.11 -23.28 1.04
N PRO A 498 22.80 -22.97 2.16
CA PRO A 498 22.44 -23.51 3.46
C PRO A 498 20.98 -23.19 3.83
N ALA A 499 20.50 -23.81 4.90
CA ALA A 499 19.22 -23.40 5.47
C ALA A 499 19.29 -21.92 5.87
N GLN A 500 18.26 -21.16 5.50
CA GLN A 500 18.06 -19.79 5.94
C GLN A 500 16.74 -19.72 6.69
N THR A 501 16.58 -18.69 7.52
CA THR A 501 15.37 -18.48 8.30
C THR A 501 14.67 -17.19 7.90
N THR A 502 13.36 -17.19 8.01
CA THR A 502 12.51 -15.99 8.02
C THR A 502 11.95 -15.78 9.41
N TRP A 503 11.49 -14.56 9.69
CA TRP A 503 10.90 -14.28 10.98
C TRP A 503 9.43 -14.67 11.01
N ARG A 504 8.97 -15.15 12.16
CA ARG A 504 7.55 -15.15 12.54
C ARG A 504 7.40 -14.45 13.87
N LEU A 505 6.58 -13.41 13.89
CA LEU A 505 6.25 -12.69 15.13
C LEU A 505 5.11 -13.42 15.85
N ALA A 506 5.23 -13.53 17.16
CA ALA A 506 4.23 -14.14 18.02
C ALA A 506 4.07 -13.36 19.33
N VAL A 507 2.95 -13.57 20.02
CA VAL A 507 2.74 -13.02 21.36
C VAL A 507 3.73 -13.68 22.31
N GLY A 508 4.65 -12.90 22.88
CA GLY A 508 5.59 -13.33 23.92
C GLY A 508 5.10 -12.99 25.31
N ASN A 509 4.68 -11.74 25.53
CA ASN A 509 4.04 -11.26 26.75
C ASN A 509 2.79 -10.44 26.38
N GLU A 510 1.62 -10.99 26.65
CA GLU A 510 0.35 -10.39 26.24
C GLU A 510 0.07 -9.04 26.91
N ALA A 511 0.46 -8.86 28.18
CA ALA A 511 0.24 -7.61 28.90
C ALA A 511 1.04 -6.45 28.28
N ARG A 512 2.34 -6.66 28.04
CA ARG A 512 3.21 -5.67 27.38
C ARG A 512 2.79 -5.38 25.94
N LEU A 513 2.36 -6.42 25.23
CA LEU A 513 1.84 -6.27 23.87
C LEU A 513 0.56 -5.43 23.88
N ASN A 514 -0.38 -5.70 24.78
CA ASN A 514 -1.62 -4.93 24.89
C ASN A 514 -1.39 -3.48 25.34
N GLU A 515 -0.37 -3.23 26.17
CA GLU A 515 0.06 -1.87 26.52
C GLU A 515 0.56 -1.10 25.28
N TRP A 516 1.45 -1.71 24.49
CA TRP A 516 1.91 -1.13 23.22
C TRP A 516 0.75 -0.87 22.25
N LEU A 517 -0.10 -1.87 22.03
CA LEU A 517 -1.21 -1.78 21.10
C LEU A 517 -2.32 -0.81 21.55
N GLY A 518 -2.23 -0.24 22.76
CA GLY A 518 -3.22 0.71 23.28
C GLY A 518 -4.53 0.02 23.68
N LEU A 519 -4.44 -1.21 24.18
CA LEU A 519 -5.55 -2.08 24.57
C LEU A 519 -5.58 -2.37 26.08
N ALA A 520 -4.59 -1.88 26.83
CA ALA A 520 -4.59 -1.97 28.28
C ALA A 520 -5.76 -1.16 28.88
N ALA A 521 -6.41 -1.74 29.89
CA ALA A 521 -7.63 -1.23 30.53
C ALA A 521 -7.42 0.08 31.30
#